data_AF-A0A9P7GTZ2-F1
#
_entry.id   AF-A0A9P7GTZ2-F1
#
_cell.length_a   1.000
_cell.length_b   1.000
_cell.length_c   1.000
_cell.angle_alpha   90.00
_cell.angle_beta   90.00
_cell.angle_gamma   90.00
#
_symmetry.space_group_name_H-M   'P 1'
#
loop_
_entity.id
_entity.type
_entity.pdbx_description
1 polymer ?
#
loop_
_entity_poly.entity_id
_entity_poly.type
_entity_poly.pdbx_seq_one_letter_code
_entity_poly.pdbx_strand_id
1 'polypeptide(L)'
;MEIIGDVQRLGLNIYDTIDTSKEVALSGHKLSQDLSSFFRYLRDKKTSTEELHEHVGSMLRLSEKSRKNAHKVCETFSNTRKGIYAVTNRVPAEVCDLADEQDRNVKKLAAGEKEIQTLKVAKSCTMAGAAVVAAVSMVAFPPALLFLPVALPLLTLVIEARELHATKKNEKREKKIYECKDAISQLEQIAEGLQKLVELNDAFASYWSRIETTLQVVDGRIEELRRAKFLGLRLSTIEKSCDEIGNAQLDYHQKVSVT
;
A
#
# COMPACT_ATOMS: atom_id res chain seq x y z
N MET A 1 3.43 -1.45 -18.16
CA MET A 1 4.00 -2.54 -17.32
C MET A 1 4.87 -2.00 -16.18
N GLU A 2 5.28 -0.73 -16.19
CA GLU A 2 6.13 -0.13 -15.15
C GLU A 2 5.47 -0.04 -13.77
N ILE A 3 4.17 0.31 -13.70
CA ILE A 3 3.43 0.41 -12.43
C ILE A 3 3.40 -0.90 -11.64
N ILE A 4 3.23 -2.04 -12.32
CA ILE A 4 3.19 -3.36 -11.64
C ILE A 4 4.55 -3.66 -10.99
N GLY A 5 5.64 -3.38 -11.71
CA GLY A 5 6.99 -3.54 -11.17
C GLY A 5 7.25 -2.61 -9.97
N ASP A 6 6.74 -1.38 -10.02
CA ASP A 6 6.82 -0.44 -8.91
C ASP A 6 6.08 -0.93 -7.67
N VAL A 7 4.85 -1.41 -7.83
CA VAL A 7 4.05 -1.97 -6.72
C VAL A 7 4.73 -3.19 -6.11
N GLN A 8 5.25 -4.11 -6.94
CA GLN A 8 5.96 -5.29 -6.45
C GLN A 8 7.21 -4.92 -5.64
N ARG A 9 8.01 -3.98 -6.15
CA ARG A 9 9.19 -3.46 -5.44
C ARG A 9 8.83 -2.78 -4.12
N LEU A 10 7.75 -2.00 -4.08
CA LEU A 10 7.25 -1.40 -2.85
C LEU A 10 6.81 -2.46 -1.84
N GLY A 11 6.16 -3.53 -2.32
CA GLY A 11 5.81 -4.68 -1.49
C GLY A 11 7.03 -5.35 -0.85
N LEU A 12 8.06 -5.65 -1.65
CA LEU A 12 9.32 -6.23 -1.14
C LEU A 12 9.97 -5.33 -0.09
N ASN A 13 10.05 -4.01 -0.35
CA ASN A 13 10.60 -3.07 0.61
C ASN A 13 9.83 -3.07 1.94
N ILE A 14 8.50 -3.25 1.92
CA ILE A 14 7.70 -3.35 3.15
C ILE A 14 8.10 -4.60 3.94
N TYR A 15 8.22 -5.76 3.29
CA TYR A 15 8.64 -7.00 3.95
C TYR A 15 10.04 -6.87 4.57
N ASP A 16 11.02 -6.37 3.81
CA ASP A 16 12.38 -6.15 4.31
C ASP A 16 12.40 -5.18 5.51
N THR A 17 11.53 -4.16 5.48
CA THR A 17 11.41 -3.19 6.58
C THR A 17 10.79 -3.82 7.83
N ILE A 18 9.79 -4.69 7.65
CA ILE A 18 9.18 -5.47 8.74
C ILE A 18 10.21 -6.42 9.36
N ASP A 19 11.04 -7.08 8.56
CA ASP A 19 12.09 -7.94 9.11
C ASP A 19 13.13 -7.13 9.88
N THR A 20 13.51 -5.95 9.37
CA THR A 20 14.38 -5.03 10.12
C THR A 20 13.72 -4.57 11.43
N SER A 21 12.40 -4.32 11.45
CA SER A 21 11.70 -3.93 12.67
C SER A 21 11.63 -5.07 13.70
N LYS A 22 11.54 -6.34 13.26
CA LYS A 22 11.67 -7.53 14.13
C LYS A 22 13.03 -7.56 14.81
N GLU A 23 14.11 -7.30 14.08
CA GLU A 23 15.47 -7.27 14.64
C GLU A 23 15.65 -6.14 15.66
N VAL A 24 15.05 -4.98 15.39
CA VAL A 24 15.03 -3.84 16.32
C VAL A 24 14.30 -4.19 17.61
N ALA A 25 13.14 -4.84 17.51
CA ALA A 25 12.39 -5.29 18.69
C ALA A 25 13.16 -6.33 19.51
N LEU A 26 13.79 -7.31 18.86
CA LEU A 26 14.62 -8.31 19.52
C LEU A 26 15.84 -7.68 20.22
N SER A 27 16.48 -6.72 19.57
CA SER A 27 17.59 -5.96 20.17
C SER A 27 17.13 -5.17 21.39
N GLY A 28 15.92 -4.59 21.33
CA GLY A 28 15.29 -3.93 22.47
C GLY A 28 15.03 -4.87 23.64
N HIS A 29 14.53 -6.07 23.36
CA HIS A 29 14.30 -7.09 24.38
C HIS A 29 15.61 -7.43 25.10
N LYS A 30 16.67 -7.69 24.33
CA LYS A 30 18.00 -7.97 24.89
C LYS A 30 18.52 -6.82 25.75
N LEU A 31 18.39 -5.58 25.28
CA LEU A 31 18.80 -4.40 26.05
C LEU A 31 17.99 -4.26 27.35
N SER A 32 16.71 -4.59 27.33
CA SER A 32 15.87 -4.60 28.52
C SER A 32 16.33 -5.65 29.54
N GLN A 33 16.75 -6.84 29.09
CA GLN A 33 17.36 -7.87 29.94
C GLN A 33 18.72 -7.42 30.50
N ASP A 34 19.53 -6.74 29.69
CA ASP A 34 20.82 -6.21 30.11
C ASP A 34 20.65 -5.09 31.16
N LEU A 35 19.65 -4.22 30.99
CA LEU A 35 19.28 -3.18 31.97
C LEU A 35 18.78 -3.80 33.28
N SER A 36 17.92 -4.82 33.21
CA SER A 36 17.42 -5.55 34.38
C SER A 36 18.59 -6.18 35.16
N SER A 37 19.51 -6.84 34.45
CA SER A 37 20.72 -7.43 35.01
C SER A 37 21.64 -6.37 35.62
N PHE A 38 21.80 -5.23 34.96
CA PHE A 38 22.58 -4.10 35.47
C PHE A 38 22.07 -3.62 36.82
N PHE A 39 20.77 -3.43 37.00
CA PHE A 39 20.21 -3.00 38.28
C PHE A 39 20.40 -4.03 39.39
N ARG A 40 20.46 -5.32 39.04
CA ARG A 40 20.87 -6.38 39.98
C ARG A 40 22.34 -6.26 40.38
N TYR A 41 23.24 -6.10 39.42
CA TYR A 41 24.67 -5.91 39.67
C TYR A 41 24.96 -4.64 40.46
N LEU A 42 24.24 -3.55 40.19
CA LEU A 42 24.40 -2.28 40.92
C LEU A 42 24.09 -2.42 42.42
N ARG A 43 23.18 -3.34 42.78
CA ARG A 43 22.83 -3.67 44.17
C ARG A 43 23.78 -4.69 44.79
N ASP A 44 24.50 -5.46 43.98
CA ASP A 44 25.49 -6.42 44.47
C ASP A 44 26.77 -5.68 44.89
N LYS A 45 27.18 -5.90 46.13
CA LYS A 45 28.43 -5.33 46.66
C LYS A 45 29.67 -6.05 46.15
N LYS A 46 29.51 -7.26 45.61
CA LYS A 46 30.62 -8.08 45.10
C LYS A 46 31.05 -7.72 43.69
N THR A 47 30.13 -7.20 42.87
CA THR A 47 30.47 -6.72 41.52
C THR A 47 31.44 -5.54 41.62
N SER A 48 32.51 -5.56 40.85
CA SER A 48 33.46 -4.44 40.79
C SER A 48 32.84 -3.22 40.08
N THR A 49 33.41 -2.03 40.26
CA THR A 49 32.93 -0.85 39.56
C THR A 49 33.30 -0.91 38.07
N GLU A 50 34.45 -1.50 37.76
CA GLU A 50 34.94 -1.72 36.40
C GLU A 50 34.00 -2.62 35.60
N GLU A 51 33.51 -3.72 36.18
CA GLU A 51 32.50 -4.59 35.54
C GLU A 51 31.20 -3.84 35.24
N LEU A 52 30.78 -2.93 36.13
CA LEU A 52 29.59 -2.12 35.91
C LEU A 52 29.76 -1.14 34.74
N HIS A 53 30.93 -0.48 34.63
CA HIS A 53 31.26 0.37 33.48
C HIS A 53 31.31 -0.43 32.18
N GLU A 54 31.92 -1.62 32.19
CA GLU A 54 31.97 -2.49 31.02
C GLU A 54 30.55 -2.87 30.56
N HIS A 55 29.68 -3.23 31.51
CA HIS A 55 28.29 -3.57 31.22
C HIS A 55 27.50 -2.39 30.67
N VAL A 56 27.66 -1.18 31.23
CA VAL A 56 27.07 0.05 30.68
C VAL A 56 27.61 0.35 29.27
N GLY A 57 28.91 0.19 29.04
CA GLY A 57 29.53 0.34 27.73
C GLY A 57 29.01 -0.65 26.69
N SER A 58 28.66 -1.87 27.10
CA SER A 58 27.97 -2.85 26.23
C SER A 58 26.55 -2.39 25.89
N MET A 59 25.78 -1.96 26.90
CA MET A 59 24.42 -1.45 26.73
C MET A 59 24.38 -0.22 25.81
N LEU A 60 25.32 0.71 25.95
CA LEU A 60 25.44 1.89 25.09
C LEU A 60 25.67 1.52 23.61
N ARG A 61 26.53 0.54 23.34
CA ARG A 61 26.75 0.03 21.97
C ARG A 61 25.48 -0.62 21.41
N LEU A 62 24.76 -1.37 22.24
CA LEU A 62 23.50 -2.01 21.83
C LEU A 62 22.39 -0.99 21.57
N SER A 63 22.25 0.04 22.42
CA SER A 63 21.27 1.11 22.23
C SER A 63 21.58 1.94 20.99
N GLU A 64 22.86 2.27 20.74
CA GLU A 64 23.27 3.02 19.55
C GLU A 64 22.93 2.23 18.26
N LYS A 65 23.24 0.94 18.24
CA LYS A 65 22.88 0.05 17.12
C LYS A 65 21.35 0.01 16.93
N SER A 66 20.60 -0.13 18.01
CA SER A 66 19.13 -0.18 17.98
C SER A 66 18.52 1.13 17.48
N ARG A 67 19.05 2.28 17.91
CA ARG A 67 18.64 3.60 17.44
C ARG A 67 18.91 3.80 15.95
N LYS A 68 20.12 3.44 15.48
CA LYS A 68 20.47 3.49 14.04
C LYS A 68 19.54 2.62 13.20
N ASN A 69 19.26 1.40 13.66
CA ASN A 69 18.33 0.51 12.98
C ASN A 69 16.89 1.04 12.98
N ALA A 70 16.42 1.60 14.10
CA ALA A 70 15.10 2.24 14.18
C ALA A 70 14.98 3.42 13.20
N HIS A 71 16.01 4.28 13.09
CA HIS A 71 16.04 5.35 12.08
C HIS A 71 15.99 4.82 10.66
N LYS A 72 16.75 3.75 10.35
CA LYS A 72 16.72 3.11 9.04
C LYS A 72 15.32 2.58 8.69
N VAL A 73 14.62 2.01 9.67
CA VAL A 73 13.22 1.56 9.53
C VAL A 73 12.29 2.74 9.24
N CYS A 74 12.38 3.84 10.00
CA CYS A 74 11.61 5.06 9.76
C CYS A 74 11.83 5.63 8.35
N GLU A 75 13.09 5.71 7.93
CA GLU A 75 13.47 6.23 6.61
C GLU A 75 12.90 5.35 5.50
N THR A 76 13.02 4.03 5.65
CA THR A 76 12.51 3.08 4.64
C THR A 76 10.99 3.13 4.55
N PHE A 77 10.26 3.16 5.68
CA PHE A 77 8.81 3.35 5.66
C PHE A 77 8.40 4.69 5.05
N SER A 78 9.12 5.77 5.37
CA SER A 78 8.86 7.10 4.80
C SER A 78 9.06 7.13 3.29
N ASN A 79 10.13 6.50 2.80
CA ASN A 79 10.45 6.41 1.37
C ASN A 79 9.44 5.52 0.63
N THR A 80 9.07 4.38 1.22
CA THR A 80 8.03 3.50 0.67
C THR A 80 6.69 4.22 0.60
N ARG A 81 6.29 4.95 1.64
CA ARG A 81 5.06 5.76 1.64
C ARG A 81 5.05 6.79 0.51
N LYS A 82 6.15 7.54 0.33
CA LYS A 82 6.31 8.48 -0.80
C LYS A 82 6.19 7.76 -2.14
N GLY A 83 6.78 6.57 -2.26
CA GLY A 83 6.69 5.72 -3.45
C GLY A 83 5.25 5.27 -3.74
N ILE A 84 4.48 4.87 -2.71
CA ILE A 84 3.07 4.54 -2.84
C ILE A 84 2.29 5.74 -3.36
N TYR A 85 2.43 6.93 -2.76
CA TYR A 85 1.74 8.12 -3.27
C TYR A 85 2.13 8.45 -4.72
N ALA A 86 3.39 8.28 -5.10
CA ALA A 86 3.83 8.48 -6.48
C ALA A 86 3.22 7.47 -7.46
N VAL A 87 3.01 6.22 -7.04
CA VAL A 87 2.26 5.22 -7.82
C VAL A 87 0.78 5.61 -7.88
N THR A 88 0.15 5.86 -6.74
CA THR A 88 -1.27 6.21 -6.63
C THR A 88 -1.62 7.44 -7.47
N ASN A 89 -0.76 8.46 -7.54
CA ASN A 89 -1.01 9.65 -8.35
C ASN A 89 -0.87 9.40 -9.87
N ARG A 90 -0.12 8.37 -10.30
CA ARG A 90 0.03 8.01 -11.72
C ARG A 90 -1.14 7.17 -12.24
N VAL A 91 -1.76 6.35 -11.37
CA VAL A 91 -2.82 5.42 -11.76
C VAL A 91 -4.07 6.14 -12.35
N PRO A 92 -4.62 7.21 -11.75
CA PRO A 92 -5.75 7.95 -12.32
C PRO A 92 -5.48 8.53 -13.70
N ALA A 93 -4.26 9.01 -13.97
CA ALA A 93 -3.93 9.54 -15.30
C ALA A 93 -4.03 8.45 -16.38
N GLU A 94 -3.47 7.27 -16.11
CA GLU A 94 -3.58 6.13 -17.04
C GLU A 94 -5.01 5.60 -17.17
N VAL A 95 -5.82 5.68 -16.12
CA VAL A 95 -7.24 5.27 -16.14
C VAL A 95 -8.12 6.29 -16.85
N CYS A 96 -7.85 7.59 -16.68
CA CYS A 96 -8.53 8.67 -17.39
C CYS A 96 -8.26 8.60 -18.89
N ASP A 97 -7.02 8.30 -19.31
CA ASP A 97 -6.70 8.08 -20.72
C ASP A 97 -7.52 6.92 -21.32
N LEU A 98 -7.70 5.84 -20.56
CA LEU A 98 -8.55 4.71 -20.95
C LEU A 98 -10.05 5.08 -21.02
N ALA A 99 -10.52 5.95 -20.12
CA ALA A 99 -11.90 6.45 -20.10
C ALA A 99 -12.16 7.42 -21.26
N ASP A 100 -11.24 8.33 -21.55
CA ASP A 100 -11.33 9.26 -22.69
C ASP A 100 -11.23 8.53 -24.03
N GLU A 101 -10.36 7.52 -24.13
CA GLU A 101 -10.31 6.64 -25.30
C GLU A 101 -11.62 5.85 -25.46
N GLN A 102 -12.26 5.44 -24.37
CA GLN A 102 -13.59 4.84 -24.40
C GLN A 102 -14.63 5.82 -24.91
N ASP A 103 -14.66 7.04 -24.39
CA ASP A 103 -15.62 8.06 -24.75
C ASP A 103 -15.53 8.44 -26.23
N ARG A 104 -14.29 8.54 -26.75
CA ARG A 104 -14.04 8.72 -28.18
C ARG A 104 -14.51 7.53 -29.02
N ASN A 105 -14.30 6.30 -28.55
CA ASN A 105 -14.74 5.10 -29.26
C ASN A 105 -16.27 4.97 -29.26
N VAL A 106 -16.95 5.29 -28.15
CA VAL A 106 -18.41 5.34 -28.08
C VAL A 106 -18.97 6.42 -28.99
N LYS A 107 -18.39 7.63 -28.99
CA LYS A 107 -18.80 8.71 -29.90
C LYS A 107 -18.61 8.34 -31.37
N LYS A 108 -17.53 7.64 -31.73
CA LYS A 108 -17.32 7.11 -33.10
C LYS A 108 -18.36 6.05 -33.48
N LEU A 109 -18.69 5.14 -32.56
CA LEU A 109 -19.73 4.13 -32.79
C LEU A 109 -21.11 4.78 -32.93
N ALA A 110 -21.46 5.74 -32.06
CA ALA A 110 -22.71 6.47 -32.13
C ALA A 110 -22.83 7.33 -33.41
N ALA A 111 -21.72 7.89 -33.89
CA ALA A 111 -21.68 8.59 -35.18
C ALA A 111 -21.95 7.61 -36.35
N GLY A 112 -21.33 6.42 -36.33
CA GLY A 112 -21.62 5.36 -37.30
C GLY A 112 -23.05 4.81 -37.18
N GLU A 113 -23.61 4.73 -35.97
CA GLU A 113 -25.01 4.35 -35.75
C GLU A 113 -25.98 5.41 -36.25
N LYS A 114 -25.67 6.71 -36.14
CA LYS A 114 -26.47 7.78 -36.76
C LYS A 114 -26.48 7.64 -38.28
N GLU A 115 -25.36 7.31 -38.92
CA GLU A 115 -25.33 7.01 -40.36
C GLU A 115 -26.21 5.79 -40.69
N ILE A 116 -26.11 4.72 -39.90
CA ILE A 116 -26.95 3.52 -40.05
C ILE A 116 -28.44 3.82 -39.77
N GLN A 117 -28.76 4.69 -38.82
CA GLN A 117 -30.13 5.13 -38.55
C GLN A 117 -30.67 6.02 -39.68
N THR A 118 -29.86 6.91 -40.27
CA THR A 118 -30.27 7.65 -41.47
C THR A 118 -30.55 6.70 -42.64
N LEU A 119 -29.78 5.62 -42.78
CA LEU A 119 -30.08 4.53 -43.73
C LEU A 119 -31.37 3.77 -43.36
N LYS A 120 -31.62 3.51 -42.07
CA LYS A 120 -32.87 2.90 -41.59
C LYS A 120 -34.10 3.80 -41.81
N VAL A 121 -33.97 5.12 -41.65
CA VAL A 121 -35.05 6.10 -41.90
C VAL A 121 -35.29 6.26 -43.40
N ALA A 122 -34.25 6.30 -44.23
CA ALA A 122 -34.38 6.22 -45.69
C ALA A 122 -35.07 4.92 -46.13
N LYS A 123 -34.82 3.83 -45.41
CA LYS A 123 -35.50 2.54 -45.59
C LYS A 123 -36.98 2.57 -45.15
N SER A 124 -37.32 3.20 -44.03
CA SER A 124 -38.72 3.32 -43.62
C SER A 124 -39.50 4.32 -44.46
N CYS A 125 -38.86 5.34 -45.04
CA CYS A 125 -39.44 6.18 -46.09
C CYS A 125 -39.64 5.40 -47.41
N THR A 126 -38.80 4.42 -47.74
CA THR A 126 -39.04 3.53 -48.90
C THR A 126 -40.07 2.43 -48.61
N MET A 127 -40.26 1.99 -47.37
CA MET A 127 -41.34 1.07 -46.99
C MET A 127 -42.69 1.77 -46.80
N ALA A 128 -42.75 2.99 -46.25
CA ALA A 128 -43.95 3.83 -46.28
C ALA A 128 -44.24 4.33 -47.72
N GLY A 129 -43.19 4.49 -48.53
CA GLY A 129 -43.28 4.69 -49.97
C GLY A 129 -43.66 3.42 -50.75
N ALA A 130 -43.66 2.22 -50.19
CA ALA A 130 -44.10 1.03 -50.92
C ALA A 130 -45.62 1.04 -51.20
N ALA A 131 -46.38 1.87 -50.49
CA ALA A 131 -47.77 2.14 -50.82
C ALA A 131 -47.96 3.23 -51.90
N VAL A 132 -46.93 4.03 -52.22
CA VAL A 132 -47.02 5.16 -53.19
C VAL A 132 -46.08 5.01 -54.41
N VAL A 133 -45.06 4.15 -54.34
CA VAL A 133 -44.10 3.90 -55.44
C VAL A 133 -44.60 2.84 -56.43
N ALA A 134 -45.84 2.38 -56.29
CA ALA A 134 -46.54 1.75 -57.42
C ALA A 134 -46.76 2.74 -58.59
N ALA A 135 -46.55 4.05 -58.39
CA ALA A 135 -46.84 5.05 -59.41
C ALA A 135 -45.63 5.71 -60.12
N VAL A 136 -44.38 5.67 -59.61
CA VAL A 136 -43.30 6.52 -60.20
C VAL A 136 -41.87 5.96 -60.27
N SER A 137 -41.59 4.66 -60.26
CA SER A 137 -40.21 4.22 -60.59
C SER A 137 -40.11 2.91 -61.36
N MET A 138 -40.43 2.96 -62.66
CA MET A 138 -40.12 1.92 -63.63
C MET A 138 -38.65 1.93 -64.13
N VAL A 139 -37.67 2.43 -63.36
CA VAL A 139 -36.26 2.35 -63.79
C VAL A 139 -35.30 2.15 -62.60
N ALA A 140 -35.18 0.92 -62.10
CA ALA A 140 -33.97 0.45 -61.41
C ALA A 140 -33.98 -1.08 -61.18
N PHE A 141 -33.03 -1.77 -61.82
CA PHE A 141 -32.50 -3.13 -61.57
C PHE A 141 -33.35 -4.14 -60.74
N PRO A 142 -34.04 -5.09 -61.41
CA PRO A 142 -34.82 -6.18 -60.79
C PRO A 142 -34.10 -7.14 -59.82
N PRO A 143 -32.79 -7.46 -59.93
CA PRO A 143 -32.16 -8.46 -59.07
C PRO A 143 -32.11 -8.06 -57.59
N ALA A 144 -32.04 -6.76 -57.27
CA ALA A 144 -31.87 -6.30 -55.88
C ALA A 144 -33.11 -6.57 -55.00
N LEU A 145 -34.31 -6.64 -55.60
CA LEU A 145 -35.58 -6.88 -54.89
C LEU A 145 -35.71 -8.30 -54.34
N LEU A 146 -35.01 -9.28 -54.92
CA LEU A 146 -35.02 -10.68 -54.46
C LEU A 146 -34.05 -10.92 -53.30
N PHE A 147 -33.00 -10.11 -53.16
CA PHE A 147 -31.99 -10.26 -52.10
C PHE A 147 -32.32 -9.47 -50.82
N LEU A 148 -33.13 -8.43 -50.92
CA LEU A 148 -33.50 -7.55 -49.81
C LEU A 148 -34.17 -8.29 -48.63
N PRO A 149 -35.14 -9.21 -48.81
CA PRO A 149 -35.82 -9.90 -47.71
C PRO A 149 -34.89 -10.80 -46.88
N VAL A 150 -33.80 -11.29 -47.50
CA VAL A 150 -32.83 -12.22 -46.89
C VAL A 150 -31.61 -11.48 -46.32
N ALA A 151 -31.14 -10.43 -47.00
CA ALA A 151 -30.02 -9.62 -46.54
C ALA A 151 -30.36 -8.77 -45.30
N LEU A 152 -31.62 -8.36 -45.15
CA LEU A 152 -32.05 -7.52 -44.04
C LEU A 152 -31.97 -8.22 -42.67
N PRO A 153 -32.52 -9.44 -42.47
CA PRO A 153 -32.36 -10.17 -41.21
C PRO A 153 -30.90 -10.42 -40.81
N LEU A 154 -30.02 -10.68 -41.79
CA LEU A 154 -28.58 -10.88 -41.56
C LEU A 154 -27.89 -9.59 -41.11
N LEU A 155 -28.25 -8.45 -41.70
CA LEU A 155 -27.76 -7.14 -41.25
C LEU A 155 -28.27 -6.80 -39.84
N THR A 156 -29.52 -7.14 -39.49
CA THR A 156 -30.03 -6.94 -38.12
C THR A 156 -29.27 -7.79 -37.11
N LEU A 157 -29.01 -9.07 -37.42
CA LEU A 157 -28.20 -9.97 -36.59
C LEU A 157 -26.76 -9.46 -36.40
N VAL A 158 -26.13 -8.91 -37.45
CA VAL A 158 -24.79 -8.32 -37.36
C VAL A 158 -24.78 -7.04 -36.51
N ILE A 159 -25.85 -6.23 -36.57
CA ILE A 159 -26.02 -5.04 -35.73
C ILE A 159 -26.23 -5.43 -34.26
N GLU A 160 -27.14 -6.37 -33.98
CA GLU A 160 -27.42 -6.87 -32.62
C GLU A 160 -26.19 -7.57 -32.01
N ALA A 161 -25.45 -8.36 -32.79
CA ALA A 161 -24.21 -8.97 -32.35
C ALA A 161 -23.12 -7.93 -32.03
N ARG A 162 -23.05 -6.82 -32.79
CA ARG A 162 -22.14 -5.70 -32.52
C ARG A 162 -22.55 -4.90 -31.28
N GLU A 163 -23.84 -4.63 -31.09
CA GLU A 163 -24.37 -3.98 -29.88
C GLU A 163 -24.10 -4.83 -28.64
N LEU A 164 -24.36 -6.15 -28.68
CA LEU A 164 -24.06 -7.09 -27.58
C LEU A 164 -22.54 -7.17 -27.28
N HIS A 165 -21.71 -7.12 -28.31
CA HIS A 165 -20.25 -7.06 -28.12
C HIS A 165 -19.80 -5.73 -27.52
N ALA A 166 -20.44 -4.61 -27.89
CA ALA A 166 -20.15 -3.29 -27.34
C ALA A 166 -20.57 -3.18 -25.87
N THR A 167 -21.75 -3.68 -25.50
CA THR A 167 -22.24 -3.70 -24.11
C THR A 167 -21.36 -4.56 -23.21
N LYS A 168 -21.03 -5.80 -23.61
CA LYS A 168 -20.09 -6.67 -22.87
C LYS A 168 -18.69 -6.06 -22.71
N LYS A 169 -18.24 -5.26 -23.70
CA LYS A 169 -16.94 -4.55 -23.62
C LYS A 169 -17.01 -3.39 -22.63
N ASN A 170 -18.13 -2.68 -22.56
CA ASN A 170 -18.35 -1.61 -21.58
C ASN A 170 -18.46 -2.17 -20.15
N GLU A 171 -19.21 -3.23 -19.92
CA GLU A 171 -19.30 -3.89 -18.60
C GLU A 171 -17.92 -4.34 -18.08
N LYS A 172 -17.10 -4.95 -18.95
CA LYS A 172 -15.72 -5.34 -18.60
C LYS A 172 -14.84 -4.14 -18.26
N ARG A 173 -15.10 -2.97 -18.83
CA ARG A 173 -14.33 -1.74 -18.58
C ARG A 173 -14.79 -1.04 -17.30
N GLU A 174 -16.09 -0.96 -17.04
CA GLU A 174 -16.63 -0.48 -15.77
C GLU A 174 -16.09 -1.31 -14.60
N LYS A 175 -16.05 -2.64 -14.75
CA LYS A 175 -15.43 -3.54 -13.77
C LYS A 175 -13.96 -3.18 -13.52
N LYS A 176 -13.17 -2.91 -14.56
CA LYS A 176 -11.76 -2.49 -14.44
C LYS A 176 -11.60 -1.13 -13.76
N ILE A 177 -12.48 -0.17 -14.05
CA ILE A 177 -12.48 1.14 -13.38
C ILE A 177 -12.78 0.96 -11.89
N TYR A 178 -13.76 0.12 -11.55
CA TYR A 178 -14.06 -0.21 -10.16
C TYR A 178 -12.89 -0.89 -9.46
N GLU A 179 -12.30 -1.94 -10.06
CA GLU A 179 -11.11 -2.63 -9.55
C GLU A 179 -9.94 -1.64 -9.34
N CYS A 180 -9.79 -0.66 -10.24
CA CYS A 180 -8.75 0.34 -10.11
C CYS A 180 -8.99 1.35 -8.99
N LYS A 181 -10.24 1.80 -8.80
CA LYS A 181 -10.62 2.66 -7.67
C LYS A 181 -10.42 1.94 -6.33
N ASP A 182 -10.78 0.66 -6.29
CA ASP A 182 -10.55 -0.17 -5.11
C ASP A 182 -9.05 -0.32 -4.82
N ALA A 183 -8.23 -0.60 -5.82
CA ALA A 183 -6.78 -0.66 -5.68
C ALA A 183 -6.16 0.67 -5.19
N ILE A 184 -6.62 1.81 -5.70
CA ILE A 184 -6.20 3.14 -5.21
C ILE A 184 -6.54 3.32 -3.73
N SER A 185 -7.78 3.00 -3.34
CA SER A 185 -8.22 3.08 -1.94
C SER A 185 -7.38 2.18 -1.02
N GLN A 186 -7.04 0.97 -1.47
CA GLN A 186 -6.15 0.08 -0.73
C GLN A 186 -4.73 0.67 -0.59
N LEU A 187 -4.16 1.25 -1.65
CA LEU A 187 -2.86 1.90 -1.59
C LEU A 187 -2.85 3.12 -0.64
N GLU A 188 -3.91 3.91 -0.62
CA GLU A 188 -4.07 5.04 0.31
C GLU A 188 -4.14 4.56 1.76
N GLN A 189 -4.92 3.51 2.05
CA GLN A 189 -4.98 2.91 3.38
C GLN A 189 -3.62 2.36 3.85
N ILE A 190 -2.85 1.72 2.94
CA ILE A 190 -1.49 1.27 3.24
C ILE A 190 -0.59 2.47 3.55
N ALA A 191 -0.67 3.56 2.77
CA ALA A 191 0.13 4.76 3.00
C ALA A 191 -0.16 5.43 4.36
N GLU A 192 -1.43 5.47 4.77
CA GLU A 192 -1.82 5.92 6.11
C GLU A 192 -1.31 4.99 7.23
N GLY A 193 -1.39 3.68 7.02
CA GLY A 193 -0.82 2.69 7.93
C GLY A 193 0.69 2.86 8.11
N LEU A 194 1.41 3.07 7.01
CA LEU A 194 2.85 3.35 7.04
C LEU A 194 3.17 4.66 7.78
N GLN A 195 2.35 5.70 7.64
CA GLN A 195 2.55 6.95 8.38
C GLN A 195 2.48 6.73 9.90
N LYS A 196 1.48 5.98 10.37
CA LYS A 196 1.37 5.61 11.79
C LYS A 196 2.59 4.81 12.27
N LEU A 197 3.10 3.90 11.43
CA LEU A 197 4.32 3.15 11.74
C LEU A 197 5.56 4.04 11.82
N VAL A 198 5.68 5.06 10.96
CA VAL A 198 6.77 6.04 11.04
C VAL A 198 6.72 6.80 12.36
N GLU A 199 5.55 7.32 12.74
CA GLU A 199 5.36 8.05 14.02
C GLU A 199 5.72 7.19 15.24
N LEU A 200 5.31 5.92 15.23
CA LEU A 200 5.65 4.97 16.29
C LEU A 200 7.16 4.68 16.34
N ASN A 201 7.80 4.48 15.19
CA ASN A 201 9.24 4.22 15.15
C ASN A 201 10.07 5.46 15.51
N ASP A 202 9.61 6.67 15.19
CA ASP A 202 10.25 7.92 15.64
C ASP A 202 10.18 8.07 17.16
N ALA A 203 9.03 7.75 17.75
CA ALA A 203 8.89 7.67 19.21
C ALA A 203 9.85 6.62 19.80
N PHE A 204 10.02 5.48 19.13
CA PHE A 204 10.93 4.42 19.55
C PHE A 204 12.41 4.82 19.46
N ALA A 205 12.80 5.51 18.39
CA ALA A 205 14.15 6.01 18.25
C ALA A 205 14.47 7.12 19.28
N SER A 206 13.48 7.98 19.57
CA SER A 206 13.55 8.98 20.64
C SER A 206 13.71 8.32 22.01
N TYR A 207 13.00 7.20 22.25
CA TYR A 207 13.16 6.40 23.44
C TYR A 207 14.59 5.88 23.58
N TRP A 208 15.20 5.31 22.53
CA TRP A 208 16.59 4.85 22.59
C TRP A 208 17.59 5.96 22.88
N SER A 209 17.41 7.14 22.29
CA SER A 209 18.25 8.30 22.58
C SER A 209 18.17 8.72 24.06
N ARG A 210 16.99 8.64 24.68
CA ARG A 210 16.82 8.88 26.12
C ARG A 210 17.50 7.81 26.97
N ILE A 211 17.43 6.55 26.56
CA ILE A 211 18.13 5.45 27.24
C ILE A 211 19.66 5.66 27.14
N GLU A 212 20.20 5.99 25.96
CA GLU A 212 21.62 6.33 25.77
C GLU A 212 22.06 7.44 26.71
N THR A 213 21.31 8.55 26.74
CA THR A 213 21.60 9.69 27.62
C THR A 213 21.57 9.28 29.09
N THR A 214 20.58 8.48 29.49
CA THR A 214 20.44 8.00 30.86
C THR A 214 21.60 7.08 31.23
N LEU A 215 21.99 6.17 30.34
CA LEU A 215 23.12 5.27 30.53
C LEU A 215 24.43 6.03 30.67
N GLN A 216 24.66 7.07 29.88
CA GLN A 216 25.84 7.94 30.02
C GLN A 216 25.89 8.65 31.38
N VAL A 217 24.74 9.15 31.85
CA VAL A 217 24.65 9.76 33.19
C VAL A 217 24.88 8.73 34.29
N VAL A 218 24.34 7.52 34.13
CA VAL A 218 24.56 6.41 35.07
C VAL A 218 26.02 6.01 35.10
N ASP A 219 26.66 5.89 33.94
CA ASP A 219 28.08 5.55 33.78
C ASP A 219 28.97 6.51 34.57
N GLY A 220 28.77 7.83 34.40
CA GLY A 220 29.54 8.83 35.14
C GLY A 220 29.23 8.91 36.65
N ARG A 221 28.27 8.14 37.16
CA ARG A 221 27.78 8.22 38.54
C ARG A 221 27.67 6.86 39.25
N ILE A 222 28.28 5.81 38.71
CA ILE A 222 28.12 4.44 39.23
C ILE A 222 28.48 4.38 40.72
N GLU A 223 29.59 4.97 41.14
CA GLU A 223 30.06 4.93 42.53
C GLU A 223 29.14 5.72 43.48
N GLU A 224 28.57 6.83 43.02
CA GLU A 224 27.55 7.57 43.78
C GLU A 224 26.30 6.73 43.98
N LEU A 225 25.80 6.13 42.90
CA LEU A 225 24.62 5.28 42.92
C LEU A 225 24.79 4.08 43.84
N ARG A 226 25.98 3.46 43.87
CA ARG A 226 26.30 2.35 44.79
C ARG A 226 26.32 2.76 46.26
N ARG A 227 26.78 3.98 46.58
CA ARG A 227 26.82 4.49 47.96
C ARG A 227 25.45 4.91 48.48
N ALA A 228 24.49 5.15 47.60
CA ALA A 228 23.17 5.63 47.98
C ALA A 228 22.32 4.53 48.64
N LYS A 229 22.16 4.61 49.97
CA LYS A 229 21.46 3.61 50.80
C LYS A 229 19.98 3.40 50.45
N PHE A 230 19.32 4.35 49.79
CA PHE A 230 17.86 4.35 49.59
C PHE A 230 17.41 4.06 48.15
N LEU A 231 18.31 3.69 47.24
CA LEU A 231 17.93 3.45 45.84
C LEU A 231 17.28 2.08 45.60
N GLY A 232 17.44 1.12 46.51
CA GLY A 232 17.02 -0.27 46.28
C GLY A 232 15.59 -0.44 45.76
N LEU A 233 14.59 0.17 46.41
CA LEU A 233 13.19 0.11 45.97
C LEU A 233 12.98 0.71 44.58
N ARG A 234 13.58 1.88 44.31
CA ARG A 234 13.47 2.56 43.01
C ARG A 234 14.10 1.73 41.90
N LEU A 235 15.27 1.14 42.16
CA LEU A 235 15.95 0.26 41.20
C LEU A 235 15.12 -0.99 40.91
N SER A 236 14.48 -1.59 41.92
CA SER A 236 13.57 -2.74 41.70
C SER A 236 12.36 -2.36 40.85
N THR A 237 11.78 -1.17 41.05
CA THR A 237 10.66 -0.70 40.21
C THR A 237 11.10 -0.48 38.77
N ILE A 238 12.28 0.08 38.56
CA ILE A 238 12.84 0.30 37.21
C ILE A 238 13.17 -1.06 36.55
N GLU A 239 13.80 -1.99 37.28
CA GLU A 239 14.06 -3.37 36.82
C GLU A 239 12.77 -4.04 36.31
N LYS A 240 11.68 -4.00 37.11
CA LYS A 240 10.39 -4.57 36.71
C LYS A 240 9.83 -3.90 35.46
N SER A 241 9.94 -2.57 35.36
CA SER A 241 9.50 -1.83 34.18
C SER A 241 10.31 -2.21 32.92
N CYS A 242 11.63 -2.41 33.06
CA CYS A 242 12.47 -2.92 31.97
C CYS A 242 12.02 -4.31 31.54
N ASP A 243 11.76 -5.23 32.47
CA ASP A 243 11.29 -6.58 32.15
C ASP A 243 9.95 -6.55 31.40
N GLU A 244 8.99 -5.71 31.84
CA GLU A 244 7.70 -5.53 31.18
C GLU A 244 7.84 -5.01 29.75
N ILE A 245 8.69 -3.99 29.54
CA ILE A 245 8.98 -3.45 28.20
C ILE A 245 9.65 -4.51 27.33
N GLY A 246 10.63 -5.23 27.88
CA GLY A 246 11.33 -6.29 27.18
C GLY A 246 10.38 -7.41 26.75
N ASN A 247 9.43 -7.81 27.60
CA ASN A 247 8.44 -8.82 27.26
C ASN A 247 7.48 -8.35 26.16
N ALA A 248 7.05 -7.08 26.19
CA ALA A 248 6.22 -6.51 25.13
C ALA A 248 6.95 -6.50 23.76
N GLN A 249 8.25 -6.19 23.75
CA GLN A 249 9.07 -6.23 22.54
C GLN A 249 9.26 -7.66 22.01
N LEU A 250 9.42 -8.64 22.90
CA LEU A 250 9.51 -10.04 22.52
C LEU A 250 8.18 -10.56 21.95
N ASP A 251 7.06 -10.21 22.58
CA ASP A 251 5.72 -10.56 22.10
C ASP A 251 5.46 -9.99 20.70
N TYR A 252 5.85 -8.73 20.45
CA TYR A 252 5.80 -8.15 19.11
C TYR A 252 6.66 -8.97 18.12
N HIS A 253 7.92 -9.25 18.46
CA HIS A 253 8.81 -10.03 17.60
C HIS A 253 8.21 -11.40 17.24
N GLN A 254 7.63 -12.10 18.22
CA GLN A 254 6.98 -13.40 18.02
C GLN A 254 5.76 -13.31 17.11
N LYS A 255 4.85 -12.35 17.36
CA LYS A 255 3.62 -12.17 16.58
C LYS A 255 3.91 -11.90 15.10
N VAL A 256 4.86 -11.01 14.83
CA VAL A 256 5.23 -10.65 13.45
C VAL A 256 6.01 -11.77 12.75
N SER A 257 6.66 -12.67 13.50
CA SER A 257 7.41 -13.80 12.91
C SER A 257 6.53 -14.96 12.44
N VAL A 258 5.27 -15.03 12.89
CA VAL A 258 4.29 -16.06 12.47
C VAL A 258 3.52 -15.63 11.21
N THR A 259 3.71 -14.38 10.77
CA THR A 259 3.04 -13.79 9.59
C THR A 259 3.96 -13.85 8.39
#